data_AF-A0A7S4G855-F1
#
_entry.id   AF-A0A7S4G855-F1
#
_cell.length_a   1.000
_cell.length_b   1.000
_cell.length_c   1.000
_cell.angle_alpha   90.00
_cell.angle_beta   90.00
_cell.angle_gamma   90.00
#
_symmetry.space_group_name_H-M   'P 1'
#
loop_
_entity.id
_entity.type
_entity.pdbx_description
1 polymer ?
#
loop_
_entity_poly.entity_id
_entity_poly.type
_entity_poly.pdbx_seq_one_letter_code
_entity_poly.pdbx_strand_id
1 'polypeptide(L)'
;ITWADALAQGVVYNAVDGCTKLGIDGGEMDKRWAAAKDAGKLVKFGGGFYAGLVTPPTAASSRTFVINGFYMAMREKYTKAGASISYMTVEWDSARLPWAHFRGKVLGATDPSTAEPGSCRRLVLEQWESLGLKSVPNVGDNGVHASASPFEGLAERLNWLGAKVETDEFGKAMLAAGIPKETIMKWTKDPQVDFQGRKASLFDLLEDLDVKDCLQKAQAIAGVKGPVSATKNQAFVFVKPHAVTAAVVLLVRNAFRDSGIKITDDGRLDNKTIEKKLLIDNHYYAIANKASLSKPKDLNPPAAKQQEFAKMFGITWADALAQGVVYNAVDGCTKLGIDGGEMDKRWAAAKDAGKLVKFGGGFYAGLVTPPAASAPASSATFFHQLLQLMTGLCECGGWVAPNTGR
;
A
#
# COMPACT_ATOMS: atom_id res chain seq x y z
N ILE A 1 -3.68 0.02 28.98
CA ILE A 1 -2.71 -1.10 29.05
C ILE A 1 -1.47 -0.65 28.30
N THR A 2 -0.26 -0.92 28.82
CA THR A 2 0.97 -0.62 28.08
C THR A 2 1.21 -1.65 26.99
N TRP A 3 2.11 -1.38 26.05
CA TRP A 3 2.48 -2.36 25.02
C TRP A 3 3.10 -3.63 25.62
N ALA A 4 3.99 -3.47 26.61
CA ALA A 4 4.63 -4.58 27.30
C ALA A 4 3.60 -5.48 28.02
N ASP A 5 2.62 -4.87 28.70
CA ASP A 5 1.53 -5.61 29.36
C ASP A 5 0.65 -6.35 28.35
N ALA A 6 0.36 -5.75 27.19
CA ALA A 6 -0.46 -6.38 26.15
C ALA A 6 0.24 -7.60 25.52
N LEU A 7 1.56 -7.52 25.34
CA LEU A 7 2.38 -8.67 24.92
C LEU A 7 2.43 -9.75 26.00
N ALA A 8 2.67 -9.38 27.27
CA ALA A 8 2.71 -10.32 28.39
C ALA A 8 1.37 -11.05 28.61
N GLN A 9 0.26 -10.38 28.31
CA GLN A 9 -1.09 -10.97 28.37
C GLN A 9 -1.44 -11.82 27.14
N GLY A 10 -0.61 -11.83 26.08
CA GLY A 10 -0.85 -12.61 24.86
C GLY A 10 -2.09 -12.14 24.08
N VAL A 11 -2.42 -10.85 24.13
CA VAL A 11 -3.63 -10.27 23.52
C VAL A 11 -3.36 -9.49 22.23
N VAL A 12 -2.12 -9.49 21.74
CA VAL A 12 -1.70 -8.79 20.52
C VAL A 12 -1.43 -9.80 19.41
N TYR A 13 -2.03 -9.57 18.25
CA TYR A 13 -1.98 -10.47 17.10
C TYR A 13 -1.63 -9.69 15.83
N ASN A 14 -0.97 -10.32 14.86
CA ASN A 14 -0.95 -9.77 13.50
C ASN A 14 -2.35 -9.89 12.86
N ALA A 15 -2.55 -9.30 11.68
CA ALA A 15 -3.87 -9.27 11.03
C ALA A 15 -4.48 -10.66 10.79
N VAL A 16 -3.65 -11.64 10.40
CA VAL A 16 -4.06 -13.03 10.12
C VAL A 16 -4.42 -13.78 11.41
N ASP A 17 -3.56 -13.71 12.42
CA ASP A 17 -3.78 -14.35 13.71
C ASP A 17 -4.98 -13.71 14.44
N GLY A 18 -5.19 -12.41 14.25
CA GLY A 18 -6.35 -11.68 14.75
C GLY A 18 -7.66 -12.20 14.15
N CYS A 19 -7.72 -12.37 12.82
CA CYS A 19 -8.86 -13.01 12.15
C CYS A 19 -9.13 -14.41 12.72
N THR A 20 -8.08 -15.23 12.87
CA THR A 20 -8.17 -16.59 13.41
C THR A 20 -8.69 -16.60 14.84
N LYS A 21 -8.13 -15.74 15.72
CA LYS A 21 -8.53 -15.61 17.13
C LYS A 21 -9.99 -15.21 17.29
N LEU A 22 -10.47 -14.34 16.40
CA LEU A 22 -11.82 -13.79 16.44
C LEU A 22 -12.85 -14.63 15.67
N GLY A 23 -12.41 -15.62 14.88
CA GLY A 23 -13.28 -16.42 14.02
C GLY A 23 -13.93 -15.59 12.90
N ILE A 24 -13.21 -14.64 12.32
CA ILE A 24 -13.71 -13.71 11.29
C ILE A 24 -12.86 -13.75 10.02
N ASP A 25 -13.45 -13.38 8.88
CA ASP A 25 -12.73 -13.20 7.60
C ASP A 25 -12.16 -11.77 7.46
N GLY A 26 -11.52 -11.47 6.31
CA GLY A 26 -10.89 -10.18 6.07
C GLY A 26 -11.89 -9.05 5.88
N GLY A 27 -13.04 -9.33 5.24
CA GLY A 27 -14.13 -8.38 5.10
C GLY A 27 -14.75 -7.99 6.44
N GLU A 28 -14.98 -8.95 7.33
CA GLU A 28 -15.46 -8.69 8.67
C GLU A 28 -14.39 -8.02 9.55
N MET A 29 -13.11 -8.38 9.38
CA MET A 29 -11.99 -7.65 10.01
C MET A 29 -11.98 -6.19 9.57
N ASP A 30 -12.17 -5.90 8.28
CA ASP A 30 -12.15 -4.52 7.78
C ASP A 30 -13.32 -3.69 8.33
N LYS A 31 -14.52 -4.27 8.41
CA LYS A 31 -15.67 -3.62 9.08
C LYS A 31 -15.38 -3.34 10.55
N ARG A 32 -14.82 -4.30 11.28
CA ARG A 32 -14.49 -4.13 12.71
C ARG A 32 -13.31 -3.21 12.93
N TRP A 33 -12.37 -3.20 12.00
CA TRP A 33 -11.27 -2.25 11.96
C TRP A 33 -11.80 -0.83 11.78
N ALA A 34 -12.77 -0.64 10.87
CA ALA A 34 -13.50 0.63 10.70
C ALA A 34 -14.32 1.01 11.94
N ALA A 35 -14.93 0.05 12.65
CA ALA A 35 -15.60 0.34 13.93
C ALA A 35 -14.60 0.72 15.05
N ALA A 36 -13.46 0.03 15.12
CA ALA A 36 -12.40 0.32 16.10
C ALA A 36 -11.74 1.68 15.84
N LYS A 37 -11.56 2.02 14.56
CA LYS A 37 -11.28 3.36 14.05
C LYS A 37 -12.22 4.40 14.66
N ASP A 38 -13.50 4.29 14.33
CA ASP A 38 -14.52 5.28 14.67
C ASP A 38 -14.71 5.42 16.20
N ALA A 39 -14.43 4.35 16.95
CA ALA A 39 -14.44 4.34 18.41
C ALA A 39 -13.14 4.89 19.07
N GLY A 40 -12.17 5.38 18.30
CA GLY A 40 -10.88 5.87 18.81
C GLY A 40 -10.03 4.77 19.46
N LYS A 41 -10.17 3.53 19.00
CA LYS A 41 -9.52 2.32 19.55
C LYS A 41 -8.36 1.81 18.70
N LEU A 42 -7.90 2.61 17.73
CA LEU A 42 -6.64 2.37 17.03
C LEU A 42 -5.51 3.18 17.66
N VAL A 43 -4.37 2.54 17.88
CA VAL A 43 -3.09 3.15 18.24
C VAL A 43 -2.14 3.00 17.06
N LYS A 44 -1.35 4.03 16.86
CA LYS A 44 -0.46 4.16 15.73
C LYS A 44 0.97 4.32 16.19
N PHE A 45 1.80 3.37 15.84
CA PHE A 45 3.18 3.33 16.34
C PHE A 45 4.16 4.07 15.42
N GLY A 46 3.74 4.42 14.20
CA GLY A 46 4.57 5.13 13.22
C GLY A 46 5.10 4.18 12.17
N GLY A 47 5.18 4.65 10.91
CA GLY A 47 5.20 3.77 9.75
C GLY A 47 4.15 2.65 9.89
N GLY A 48 2.93 2.83 9.40
CA GLY A 48 1.90 1.83 8.99
C GLY A 48 1.82 0.52 9.73
N PHE A 49 2.14 0.67 10.99
CA PHE A 49 2.14 -0.25 12.06
C PHE A 49 1.14 0.38 13.01
N TYR A 50 -0.05 -0.18 12.93
CA TYR A 50 -1.21 0.19 13.69
C TYR A 50 -1.56 -1.01 14.56
N ALA A 51 -1.99 -0.80 15.80
CA ALA A 51 -2.76 -1.81 16.52
C ALA A 51 -4.16 -1.28 16.82
N GLY A 52 -5.17 -2.08 16.52
CA GLY A 52 -6.56 -1.79 16.87
C GLY A 52 -7.08 -2.71 17.92
N LEU A 53 -7.76 -2.20 18.96
CA LEU A 53 -8.58 -3.05 19.80
C LEU A 53 -9.84 -3.43 19.01
N VAL A 54 -9.85 -4.65 18.49
CA VAL A 54 -10.94 -5.19 17.67
C VAL A 54 -11.92 -5.91 18.59
N THR A 55 -13.16 -5.45 18.57
CA THR A 55 -14.25 -6.06 19.35
C THR A 55 -14.56 -7.45 18.78
N PRO A 56 -14.66 -8.51 19.62
CA PRO A 56 -15.04 -9.83 19.15
C PRO A 56 -16.49 -9.92 18.65
N PRO A 57 -16.85 -10.92 17.82
CA PRO A 57 -18.22 -11.09 17.32
C PRO A 57 -19.23 -11.49 18.39
N THR A 58 -18.77 -12.21 19.40
CA THR A 58 -19.58 -12.65 20.54
C THR A 58 -19.11 -11.94 21.81
N ALA A 59 -19.95 -11.92 22.85
CA ALA A 59 -19.67 -11.27 24.14
C ALA A 59 -18.51 -11.89 24.96
N ALA A 60 -17.58 -12.60 24.31
CA ALA A 60 -16.38 -13.13 24.93
C ALA A 60 -15.43 -11.99 25.34
N SER A 61 -14.99 -12.05 26.58
CA SER A 61 -14.39 -10.97 27.37
C SER A 61 -12.89 -10.71 27.13
N SER A 62 -12.27 -11.30 26.10
CA SER A 62 -10.85 -11.06 25.83
C SER A 62 -10.62 -9.92 24.84
N ARG A 63 -10.05 -8.82 25.34
CA ARG A 63 -9.52 -7.73 24.51
C ARG A 63 -8.57 -8.31 23.46
N THR A 64 -8.76 -7.98 22.19
CA THR A 64 -7.92 -8.45 21.09
C THR A 64 -7.36 -7.25 20.35
N PHE A 65 -6.03 -7.07 20.41
CA PHE A 65 -5.33 -6.05 19.64
C PHE A 65 -4.83 -6.68 18.32
N VAL A 66 -5.22 -6.10 17.20
CA VAL A 66 -4.85 -6.58 15.86
C VAL A 66 -3.91 -5.58 15.21
N ILE A 67 -2.79 -6.06 14.66
CA ILE A 67 -1.86 -5.23 13.91
C ILE A 67 -2.32 -5.13 12.46
N ASN A 68 -2.46 -3.90 11.93
CA ASN A 68 -2.79 -3.62 10.53
C ASN A 68 -4.01 -4.37 9.97
N GLY A 69 -5.15 -4.39 10.70
CA GLY A 69 -6.33 -5.17 10.30
C GLY A 69 -6.87 -4.85 8.90
N PHE A 70 -6.73 -3.61 8.41
CA PHE A 70 -7.09 -3.19 7.04
C PHE A 70 -6.41 -4.02 5.94
N TYR A 71 -5.25 -4.60 6.22
CA TYR A 71 -4.50 -5.40 5.25
C TYR A 71 -5.28 -6.67 4.83
N MET A 72 -6.13 -7.19 5.70
CA MET A 72 -6.86 -8.43 5.41
C MET A 72 -7.85 -8.29 4.26
N ALA A 73 -8.50 -7.13 4.07
CA ALA A 73 -9.35 -6.90 2.91
C ALA A 73 -8.56 -6.91 1.59
N MET A 74 -7.34 -6.36 1.58
CA MET A 74 -6.46 -6.39 0.41
C MET A 74 -5.99 -7.82 0.10
N ARG A 75 -5.55 -8.54 1.14
CA ARG A 75 -5.09 -9.93 1.05
C ARG A 75 -6.20 -10.86 0.59
N GLU A 76 -7.41 -10.69 1.12
CA GLU A 76 -8.56 -11.57 0.85
C GLU A 76 -8.96 -11.56 -0.63
N LYS A 77 -8.74 -10.46 -1.37
CA LYS A 77 -8.96 -10.45 -2.84
C LYS A 77 -8.23 -11.60 -3.55
N TYR A 78 -7.11 -12.07 -2.99
CA TYR A 78 -6.28 -13.13 -3.55
C TYR A 78 -6.39 -14.46 -2.79
N THR A 79 -6.78 -14.43 -1.51
CA THR A 79 -6.79 -15.63 -0.65
C THR A 79 -8.18 -16.19 -0.37
N LYS A 80 -9.26 -15.47 -0.70
CA LYS A 80 -10.64 -15.97 -0.56
C LYS A 80 -10.87 -17.22 -1.43
N ALA A 81 -11.71 -18.13 -0.96
CA ALA A 81 -12.10 -19.31 -1.74
C ALA A 81 -12.62 -18.92 -3.13
N GLY A 82 -12.10 -19.59 -4.16
CA GLY A 82 -12.42 -19.30 -5.57
C GLY A 82 -11.59 -18.19 -6.20
N ALA A 83 -10.83 -17.42 -5.42
CA ALA A 83 -9.86 -16.48 -5.97
C ALA A 83 -8.69 -17.23 -6.62
N SER A 84 -8.10 -16.60 -7.63
CA SER A 84 -6.90 -17.10 -8.31
C SER A 84 -6.34 -15.99 -9.17
N ILE A 85 -5.10 -16.15 -9.63
CA ILE A 85 -4.56 -15.36 -10.74
C ILE A 85 -4.32 -16.25 -11.95
N SER A 86 -4.39 -15.67 -13.15
CA SER A 86 -3.82 -16.28 -14.34
C SER A 86 -2.56 -15.51 -14.71
N TYR A 87 -1.41 -16.15 -14.60
CA TYR A 87 -0.11 -15.52 -14.82
C TYR A 87 0.47 -15.87 -16.18
N MET A 88 1.36 -15.00 -16.67
CA MET A 88 2.18 -15.17 -17.85
C MET A 88 3.58 -14.63 -17.54
N THR A 89 4.62 -15.37 -17.88
CA THR A 89 5.95 -14.79 -18.07
C THR A 89 6.09 -14.44 -19.54
N VAL A 90 6.61 -13.24 -19.81
CA VAL A 90 6.71 -12.72 -21.16
C VAL A 90 8.11 -12.21 -21.45
N GLU A 91 8.55 -12.35 -22.70
CA GLU A 91 9.82 -11.83 -23.21
C GLU A 91 9.63 -11.07 -24.52
N TRP A 92 10.43 -10.03 -24.74
CA TRP A 92 10.51 -9.32 -26.02
C TRP A 92 11.86 -8.62 -26.18
N ASP A 93 12.19 -8.25 -27.42
CA ASP A 93 13.40 -7.48 -27.72
C ASP A 93 13.22 -6.02 -27.30
N SER A 94 14.09 -5.53 -26.41
CA SER A 94 14.06 -4.14 -25.93
C SER A 94 14.25 -3.11 -27.05
N ALA A 95 14.94 -3.47 -28.14
CA ALA A 95 15.09 -2.61 -29.31
C ALA A 95 13.79 -2.42 -30.10
N ARG A 96 12.83 -3.35 -29.98
CA ARG A 96 11.54 -3.30 -30.70
C ARG A 96 10.44 -2.64 -29.88
N LEU A 97 10.46 -2.82 -28.56
CA LEU A 97 9.47 -2.26 -27.65
C LEU A 97 10.16 -1.86 -26.34
N PRO A 98 10.39 -0.55 -26.12
CA PRO A 98 10.89 -0.06 -24.84
C PRO A 98 9.97 -0.43 -23.69
N TRP A 99 10.53 -0.68 -22.51
CA TRP A 99 9.78 -1.07 -21.31
C TRP A 99 8.68 -0.07 -20.96
N ALA A 100 8.98 1.23 -21.06
CA ALA A 100 8.01 2.31 -20.86
C ALA A 100 6.81 2.21 -21.83
N HIS A 101 7.02 1.77 -23.07
CA HIS A 101 5.92 1.54 -24.03
C HIS A 101 5.13 0.27 -23.72
N PHE A 102 5.80 -0.80 -23.25
CA PHE A 102 5.09 -1.97 -22.73
C PHE A 102 4.13 -1.58 -21.59
N ARG A 103 4.58 -0.80 -20.62
CA ARG A 103 3.72 -0.36 -19.49
C ARG A 103 2.69 0.68 -19.90
N GLY A 104 3.07 1.67 -20.70
CA GLY A 104 2.20 2.78 -21.08
C GLY A 104 1.15 2.40 -22.12
N LYS A 105 1.57 1.73 -23.20
CA LYS A 105 0.77 1.53 -24.42
C LYS A 105 0.13 0.15 -24.48
N VAL A 106 0.88 -0.90 -24.11
CA VAL A 106 0.37 -2.28 -24.17
C VAL A 106 -0.46 -2.59 -22.93
N LEU A 107 0.09 -2.38 -21.74
CA LEU A 107 -0.62 -2.62 -20.48
C LEU A 107 -1.63 -1.50 -20.18
N GLY A 108 -1.19 -0.25 -20.19
CA GLY A 108 -1.98 0.93 -19.83
C GLY A 108 -1.71 1.46 -18.44
N ALA A 109 -2.09 2.72 -18.21
CA ALA A 109 -1.98 3.38 -16.91
C ALA A 109 -2.68 2.61 -15.78
N THR A 110 -2.21 2.79 -14.53
CA THR A 110 -2.76 2.11 -13.35
C THR A 110 -4.24 2.41 -13.13
N ASP A 111 -4.65 3.66 -13.35
CA ASP A 111 -6.05 4.05 -13.42
C ASP A 111 -6.57 3.79 -14.84
N PRO A 112 -7.43 2.79 -15.04
CA PRO A 112 -7.91 2.43 -16.38
C PRO A 112 -8.61 3.58 -17.10
N SER A 113 -9.21 4.53 -16.37
CA SER A 113 -9.88 5.70 -16.96
C SER A 113 -8.93 6.69 -17.63
N THR A 114 -7.63 6.57 -17.35
CA THR A 114 -6.53 7.38 -17.93
C THR A 114 -5.59 6.57 -18.83
N ALA A 115 -5.83 5.25 -18.97
CA ALA A 115 -4.99 4.38 -19.79
C ALA A 115 -5.15 4.70 -21.29
N GLU A 116 -4.12 4.46 -22.10
CA GLU A 116 -4.18 4.72 -23.54
C GLU A 116 -5.27 3.87 -24.21
N PRO A 117 -6.09 4.44 -25.13
CA PRO A 117 -7.01 3.67 -25.96
C PRO A 117 -6.32 2.45 -26.61
N GLY A 118 -6.96 1.28 -26.50
CA GLY A 118 -6.40 0.02 -27.02
C GLY A 118 -5.46 -0.72 -26.06
N SER A 119 -5.05 -0.14 -24.93
CA SER A 119 -4.26 -0.84 -23.93
C SER A 119 -5.08 -1.88 -23.17
N CYS A 120 -4.46 -2.93 -22.62
CA CYS A 120 -5.14 -4.00 -21.89
C CYS A 120 -6.08 -3.47 -20.79
N ARG A 121 -5.59 -2.57 -19.91
CA ARG A 121 -6.38 -2.01 -18.82
C ARG A 121 -7.54 -1.16 -19.33
N ARG A 122 -7.34 -0.39 -20.40
CA ARG A 122 -8.42 0.40 -21.01
C ARG A 122 -9.49 -0.50 -21.60
N LEU A 123 -9.11 -1.51 -22.37
CA LEU A 123 -10.05 -2.46 -22.98
C LEU A 123 -10.83 -3.24 -21.91
N VAL A 124 -10.17 -3.64 -20.81
CA VAL A 124 -10.85 -4.28 -19.68
C VAL A 124 -11.87 -3.35 -19.03
N LEU A 125 -11.57 -2.05 -18.89
CA LEU A 125 -12.52 -1.05 -18.40
C LEU A 125 -13.70 -0.86 -19.37
N GLU A 126 -13.44 -0.68 -20.65
CA GLU A 126 -14.48 -0.38 -21.66
C GLU A 126 -15.43 -1.56 -21.89
N GLN A 127 -14.91 -2.79 -21.79
CA GLN A 127 -15.62 -4.02 -22.15
C GLN A 127 -16.00 -4.87 -20.94
N TRP A 128 -15.89 -4.35 -19.72
CA TRP A 128 -15.93 -5.12 -18.47
C TRP A 128 -17.12 -6.09 -18.37
N GLU A 129 -18.34 -5.66 -18.73
CA GLU A 129 -19.54 -6.52 -18.72
C GLU A 129 -19.41 -7.69 -19.69
N SER A 130 -19.05 -7.41 -20.95
CA SER A 130 -18.88 -8.43 -21.99
C SER A 130 -17.72 -9.38 -21.71
N LEU A 131 -16.70 -8.90 -20.97
CA LEU A 131 -15.57 -9.70 -20.50
C LEU A 131 -15.91 -10.53 -19.25
N GLY A 132 -17.11 -10.38 -18.70
CA GLY A 132 -17.63 -11.16 -17.57
C GLY A 132 -17.19 -10.65 -16.19
N LEU A 133 -16.77 -9.39 -16.07
CA LEU A 133 -16.50 -8.79 -14.77
C LEU A 133 -17.81 -8.44 -14.05
N LYS A 134 -17.77 -8.48 -12.72
CA LYS A 134 -18.96 -8.21 -11.87
C LYS A 134 -19.17 -6.74 -11.54
N SER A 135 -18.15 -5.91 -11.77
CA SER A 135 -18.15 -4.50 -11.46
C SER A 135 -17.19 -3.75 -12.37
N VAL A 136 -17.47 -2.47 -12.58
CA VAL A 136 -16.59 -1.56 -13.33
C VAL A 136 -15.18 -1.55 -12.69
N PRO A 137 -14.11 -1.76 -13.49
CA PRO A 137 -12.73 -1.65 -13.01
C PRO A 137 -12.40 -0.29 -12.38
N ASN A 138 -11.49 -0.30 -11.41
CA ASN A 138 -10.97 0.90 -10.75
C ASN A 138 -9.44 0.80 -10.58
N VAL A 139 -8.80 1.72 -9.85
CA VAL A 139 -7.34 1.73 -9.67
C VAL A 139 -6.81 0.45 -8.99
N GLY A 140 -7.51 -0.05 -7.98
CA GLY A 140 -7.11 -1.26 -7.25
C GLY A 140 -7.43 -2.52 -8.05
N ASP A 141 -8.64 -2.56 -8.62
CA ASP A 141 -9.17 -3.62 -9.46
C ASP A 141 -9.13 -3.22 -10.94
N ASN A 142 -7.91 -3.08 -11.46
CA ASN A 142 -7.62 -2.59 -12.82
C ASN A 142 -7.37 -3.71 -13.85
N GLY A 143 -7.89 -4.92 -13.62
CA GLY A 143 -7.76 -6.07 -14.51
C GLY A 143 -6.40 -6.77 -14.48
N VAL A 144 -5.32 -6.08 -14.84
CA VAL A 144 -4.02 -6.71 -15.16
C VAL A 144 -2.86 -6.06 -14.40
N HIS A 145 -2.02 -6.89 -13.79
CA HIS A 145 -0.72 -6.54 -13.23
C HIS A 145 0.40 -6.87 -14.21
N ALA A 146 1.46 -6.06 -14.22
CA ALA A 146 2.73 -6.41 -14.85
C ALA A 146 3.91 -5.75 -14.10
N SER A 147 5.08 -6.38 -14.15
CA SER A 147 6.33 -5.88 -13.58
C SER A 147 6.65 -4.44 -14.02
N ALA A 148 7.22 -3.65 -13.11
CA ALA A 148 7.55 -2.24 -13.38
C ALA A 148 8.98 -2.03 -13.93
N SER A 149 9.85 -3.04 -13.84
CA SER A 149 11.21 -3.08 -14.40
C SER A 149 11.67 -4.53 -14.63
N PRO A 150 12.77 -4.76 -15.37
CA PRO A 150 13.41 -6.07 -15.47
C PRO A 150 13.76 -6.66 -14.10
N PHE A 151 14.21 -5.82 -13.16
CA PHE A 151 14.54 -6.25 -11.80
C PHE A 151 13.31 -6.66 -10.99
N GLU A 152 12.23 -5.89 -11.06
CA GLU A 152 10.97 -6.28 -10.43
C GLU A 152 10.37 -7.53 -11.08
N GLY A 153 10.57 -7.72 -12.40
CA GLY A 153 10.22 -8.96 -13.07
C GLY A 153 10.96 -10.17 -12.49
N LEU A 154 12.26 -10.05 -12.23
CA LEU A 154 13.02 -11.08 -11.50
C LEU A 154 12.43 -11.29 -10.10
N ALA A 155 12.28 -10.23 -9.30
CA ALA A 155 11.76 -10.33 -7.93
C ALA A 155 10.39 -11.02 -7.86
N GLU A 156 9.51 -10.71 -8.82
CA GLU A 156 8.19 -11.32 -8.94
C GLU A 156 8.28 -12.79 -9.35
N ARG A 157 9.12 -13.17 -10.32
CA ARG A 157 9.30 -14.58 -10.69
C ARG A 157 9.89 -15.41 -9.55
N LEU A 158 10.85 -14.86 -8.79
CA LEU A 158 11.38 -15.50 -7.57
C LEU A 158 10.26 -15.76 -6.56
N ASN A 159 9.40 -14.76 -6.32
CA ASN A 159 8.31 -14.86 -5.37
C ASN A 159 7.20 -15.81 -5.85
N TRP A 160 6.59 -15.52 -7.00
CA TRP A 160 5.37 -16.17 -7.49
C TRP A 160 5.62 -17.57 -8.04
N LEU A 161 6.75 -17.79 -8.71
CA LEU A 161 7.04 -19.03 -9.43
C LEU A 161 8.11 -19.88 -8.74
N GLY A 162 8.75 -19.37 -7.67
CA GLY A 162 9.86 -20.06 -7.02
C GLY A 162 11.09 -20.19 -7.93
N ALA A 163 11.23 -19.28 -8.91
CA ALA A 163 12.42 -19.19 -9.74
C ALA A 163 13.67 -18.98 -8.87
N LYS A 164 14.84 -19.29 -9.41
CA LYS A 164 16.14 -19.06 -8.75
C LYS A 164 16.93 -18.03 -9.52
N VAL A 165 17.65 -17.16 -8.81
CA VAL A 165 18.51 -16.14 -9.42
C VAL A 165 19.50 -16.77 -10.41
N GLU A 166 20.00 -17.96 -10.07
CA GLU A 166 21.01 -18.68 -10.84
C GLU A 166 20.48 -19.29 -12.15
N THR A 167 19.16 -19.45 -12.27
CA THR A 167 18.52 -20.06 -13.45
C THR A 167 17.62 -19.10 -14.22
N ASP A 168 17.22 -17.99 -13.60
CA ASP A 168 16.53 -16.89 -14.28
C ASP A 168 17.49 -16.13 -15.21
N GLU A 169 17.06 -15.74 -16.40
CA GLU A 169 17.94 -15.06 -17.37
C GLU A 169 18.44 -13.71 -16.87
N PHE A 170 17.55 -12.89 -16.29
CA PHE A 170 17.97 -11.60 -15.73
C PHE A 170 18.80 -11.79 -14.46
N GLY A 171 18.43 -12.78 -13.62
CA GLY A 171 19.21 -13.16 -12.44
C GLY A 171 20.65 -13.57 -12.79
N LYS A 172 20.84 -14.43 -13.80
CA LYS A 172 22.15 -14.80 -14.34
C LYS A 172 22.92 -13.59 -14.85
N ALA A 173 22.25 -12.68 -15.57
CA ALA A 173 22.88 -11.47 -16.06
C ALA A 173 23.35 -10.55 -14.92
N MET A 174 22.60 -10.43 -13.82
CA MET A 174 23.03 -9.68 -12.63
C MET A 174 24.23 -10.31 -11.93
N LEU A 175 24.25 -11.64 -11.80
CA LEU A 175 25.41 -12.36 -11.26
C LEU A 175 26.65 -12.16 -12.14
N ALA A 176 26.49 -12.27 -13.47
CA ALA A 176 27.57 -12.02 -14.43
C ALA A 176 28.06 -10.56 -14.37
N ALA A 177 27.17 -9.60 -14.13
CA ALA A 177 27.53 -8.21 -13.91
C ALA A 177 28.29 -7.97 -12.59
N GLY A 178 28.52 -9.00 -11.78
CA GLY A 178 29.28 -8.95 -10.53
C GLY A 178 28.45 -8.65 -9.29
N ILE A 179 27.12 -8.61 -9.40
CA ILE A 179 26.23 -8.30 -8.27
C ILE A 179 26.03 -9.58 -7.44
N PRO A 180 26.43 -9.63 -6.16
CA PRO A 180 26.31 -10.84 -5.34
C PRO A 180 24.84 -11.26 -5.16
N LYS A 181 24.57 -12.57 -5.15
CA LYS A 181 23.22 -13.11 -4.93
C LYS A 181 22.56 -12.54 -3.66
N GLU A 182 23.31 -12.42 -2.57
CA GLU A 182 22.79 -11.84 -1.31
C GLU A 182 22.30 -10.40 -1.50
N THR A 183 23.03 -9.60 -2.28
CA THR A 183 22.64 -8.23 -2.62
C THR A 183 21.36 -8.24 -3.46
N ILE A 184 21.28 -9.08 -4.50
CA ILE A 184 20.08 -9.27 -5.33
C ILE A 184 18.87 -9.63 -4.46
N MET A 185 19.02 -10.59 -3.55
CA MET A 185 17.94 -11.02 -2.65
C MET A 185 17.49 -9.90 -1.71
N LYS A 186 18.42 -9.16 -1.10
CA LYS A 186 18.11 -7.99 -0.25
C LYS A 186 17.34 -6.93 -1.03
N TRP A 187 17.73 -6.72 -2.28
CA TRP A 187 17.13 -5.76 -3.19
C TRP A 187 15.68 -6.07 -3.58
N THR A 188 15.24 -7.34 -3.53
CA THR A 188 13.84 -7.72 -3.77
C THR A 188 12.84 -7.10 -2.78
N LYS A 189 13.33 -6.50 -1.68
CA LYS A 189 12.53 -5.82 -0.66
C LYS A 189 12.47 -4.30 -0.83
N ASP A 190 12.92 -3.78 -1.98
CA ASP A 190 12.96 -2.35 -2.32
C ASP A 190 13.65 -1.47 -1.25
N PRO A 191 14.93 -1.72 -0.93
CA PRO A 191 15.65 -0.91 0.04
C PRO A 191 15.90 0.52 -0.49
N GLN A 192 16.12 1.45 0.44
CA GLN A 192 16.75 2.72 0.11
C GLN A 192 18.24 2.50 -0.15
N VAL A 193 18.76 2.96 -1.29
CA VAL A 193 20.16 2.88 -1.69
C VAL A 193 20.72 4.27 -1.98
N ASP A 194 22.00 4.48 -1.71
CA ASP A 194 22.70 5.71 -2.06
C ASP A 194 23.27 5.59 -3.48
N PHE A 195 22.86 6.48 -4.38
CA PHE A 195 23.32 6.49 -5.76
C PHE A 195 23.47 7.93 -6.27
N GLN A 196 24.64 8.29 -6.82
CA GLN A 196 24.92 9.63 -7.34
C GLN A 196 24.62 10.76 -6.33
N GLY A 197 25.03 10.58 -5.07
CA GLY A 197 24.84 11.58 -4.00
C GLY A 197 23.41 11.71 -3.49
N ARG A 198 22.50 10.83 -3.91
CA ARG A 198 21.11 10.79 -3.42
C ARG A 198 20.73 9.42 -2.91
N LYS A 199 20.09 9.36 -1.73
CA LYS A 199 19.35 8.17 -1.29
C LYS A 199 18.11 8.02 -2.16
N ALA A 200 17.68 6.83 -2.56
CA ALA A 200 16.42 6.60 -3.27
C ALA A 200 15.97 5.13 -3.16
N SER A 201 14.69 4.85 -3.43
CA SER A 201 14.20 3.47 -3.57
C SER A 201 14.90 2.80 -4.75
N LEU A 202 15.34 1.56 -4.56
CA LEU A 202 15.96 0.79 -5.63
C LEU A 202 14.99 0.54 -6.78
N PHE A 203 13.74 0.17 -6.49
CA PHE A 203 12.74 -0.06 -7.54
C PHE A 203 12.50 1.22 -8.32
N ASP A 204 12.36 2.37 -7.64
CA ASP A 204 12.17 3.67 -8.32
C ASP A 204 13.39 4.04 -9.19
N LEU A 205 14.61 3.64 -8.81
CA LEU A 205 15.79 3.85 -9.64
C LEU A 205 15.81 2.96 -10.88
N LEU A 206 15.20 1.78 -10.85
CA LEU A 206 15.22 0.80 -11.94
C LEU A 206 13.93 0.79 -12.77
N GLU A 207 12.88 1.47 -12.32
CA GLU A 207 11.57 1.57 -12.97
C GLU A 207 11.68 2.09 -14.40
N ASP A 208 10.89 1.51 -15.31
CA ASP A 208 10.79 1.87 -16.74
C ASP A 208 12.09 1.77 -17.56
N LEU A 209 13.17 1.21 -17.01
CA LEU A 209 14.39 0.94 -17.75
C LEU A 209 14.28 -0.34 -18.58
N ASP A 210 14.86 -0.30 -19.78
CA ASP A 210 15.11 -1.51 -20.57
C ASP A 210 16.22 -2.35 -19.94
N VAL A 211 16.23 -3.65 -20.27
CA VAL A 211 17.09 -4.66 -19.64
C VAL A 211 18.56 -4.28 -19.51
N LYS A 212 19.13 -3.66 -20.55
CA LYS A 212 20.55 -3.25 -20.55
C LYS A 212 20.79 -2.10 -19.58
N ASP A 213 19.98 -1.05 -19.66
CA ASP A 213 20.11 0.14 -18.82
C ASP A 213 19.81 -0.19 -17.35
N CYS A 214 18.82 -1.06 -17.11
CA CYS A 214 18.50 -1.60 -15.79
C CYS A 214 19.71 -2.34 -15.20
N LEU A 215 20.36 -3.21 -15.98
CA LEU A 215 21.52 -3.98 -15.52
C LEU A 215 22.74 -3.07 -15.28
N GLN A 216 23.01 -2.11 -16.16
CA GLN A 216 24.10 -1.14 -16.00
C GLN A 216 23.90 -0.28 -14.76
N LYS A 217 22.68 0.21 -14.53
CA LYS A 217 22.37 1.02 -13.35
C LYS A 217 22.45 0.19 -12.08
N ALA A 218 21.96 -1.05 -12.09
CA ALA A 218 22.11 -1.98 -10.97
C ALA A 218 23.60 -2.24 -10.64
N GLN A 219 24.43 -2.48 -11.66
CA GLN A 219 25.88 -2.66 -11.49
C GLN A 219 26.54 -1.41 -10.87
N ALA A 220 26.17 -0.22 -11.34
CA ALA A 220 26.68 1.05 -10.80
C ALA A 220 26.23 1.29 -9.35
N ILE A 221 24.98 0.96 -9.00
CA ILE A 221 24.48 1.04 -7.61
C ILE A 221 25.25 0.08 -6.69
N ALA A 222 25.55 -1.14 -7.15
CA ALA A 222 26.31 -2.11 -6.37
C ALA A 222 27.81 -1.75 -6.26
N GLY A 223 28.33 -0.83 -7.10
CA GLY A 223 29.75 -0.49 -7.13
C GLY A 223 30.63 -1.64 -7.64
N VAL A 224 30.09 -2.51 -8.49
CA VAL A 224 30.76 -3.71 -9.02
C VAL A 224 31.05 -3.57 -10.51
N LYS A 225 31.84 -4.51 -11.05
CA LYS A 225 32.16 -4.60 -12.48
C LYS A 225 31.96 -6.04 -12.95
N GLY A 226 31.58 -6.18 -14.21
CA GLY A 226 31.34 -7.46 -14.87
C GLY A 226 30.65 -7.24 -16.22
N PRO A 227 30.53 -8.29 -17.05
CA PRO A 227 29.83 -8.21 -18.33
C PRO A 227 28.37 -7.77 -18.18
N VAL A 228 27.93 -6.90 -19.09
CA VAL A 228 26.52 -6.49 -19.23
C VAL A 228 26.01 -7.06 -20.54
N SER A 229 25.42 -8.25 -20.49
CA SER A 229 24.94 -9.00 -21.66
C SER A 229 23.51 -9.47 -21.44
N ALA A 230 22.55 -8.58 -21.67
CA ALA A 230 21.13 -8.91 -21.72
C ALA A 230 20.44 -8.00 -22.75
N THR A 231 19.63 -8.59 -23.63
CA THR A 231 19.01 -7.88 -24.76
C THR A 231 17.49 -7.94 -24.76
N LYS A 232 16.91 -8.93 -24.07
CA LYS A 232 15.47 -9.12 -23.96
C LYS A 232 14.93 -8.59 -22.64
N ASN A 233 13.85 -7.83 -22.72
CA ASN A 233 13.02 -7.53 -21.57
C ASN A 233 12.24 -8.77 -21.15
N GLN A 234 12.08 -8.99 -19.85
CA GLN A 234 11.28 -10.08 -19.28
C GLN A 234 10.42 -9.61 -18.12
N ALA A 235 9.09 -9.73 -18.25
CA ALA A 235 8.14 -9.35 -17.22
C ALA A 235 7.33 -10.55 -16.71
N PHE A 236 6.92 -10.46 -15.45
CA PHE A 236 5.84 -11.26 -14.88
C PHE A 236 4.54 -10.46 -14.97
N VAL A 237 3.50 -11.10 -15.51
CA VAL A 237 2.18 -10.50 -15.73
C VAL A 237 1.15 -11.41 -15.10
N PHE A 238 0.11 -10.85 -14.50
CA PHE A 238 -1.06 -11.66 -14.17
C PHE A 238 -2.37 -10.88 -14.28
N VAL A 239 -3.42 -11.60 -14.68
CA VAL A 239 -4.80 -11.16 -14.56
C VAL A 239 -5.21 -11.28 -13.08
N LYS A 240 -5.65 -10.18 -12.50
CA LYS A 240 -6.04 -10.07 -11.08
C LYS A 240 -7.31 -10.87 -10.79
N PRO A 241 -7.54 -11.32 -9.55
CA PRO A 241 -8.65 -12.23 -9.22
C PRO A 241 -10.04 -11.77 -9.67
N HIS A 242 -10.35 -10.47 -9.57
CA HIS A 242 -11.65 -9.93 -9.99
C HIS A 242 -11.90 -10.01 -11.50
N ALA A 243 -10.85 -10.19 -12.31
CA ALA A 243 -10.89 -10.18 -13.77
C ALA A 243 -10.47 -11.53 -14.39
N VAL A 244 -10.27 -12.60 -13.61
CA VAL A 244 -9.90 -13.91 -14.16
C VAL A 244 -11.10 -14.56 -14.84
N THR A 245 -11.29 -14.21 -16.11
CA THR A 245 -12.22 -14.85 -17.05
C THR A 245 -11.46 -15.32 -18.29
N ALA A 246 -12.00 -16.29 -19.03
CA ALA A 246 -11.38 -16.74 -20.28
C ALA A 246 -11.26 -15.59 -21.30
N ALA A 247 -12.23 -14.69 -21.33
CA ALA A 247 -12.25 -13.53 -22.23
C ALA A 247 -11.13 -12.52 -21.91
N VAL A 248 -10.92 -12.19 -20.63
CA VAL A 248 -9.83 -11.28 -20.23
C VAL A 248 -8.47 -11.92 -20.49
N VAL A 249 -8.29 -13.21 -20.17
CA VAL A 249 -7.04 -13.92 -20.44
C VAL A 249 -6.73 -13.92 -21.95
N LEU A 250 -7.73 -14.21 -22.79
CA LEU A 250 -7.57 -14.18 -24.24
C LEU A 250 -7.24 -12.76 -24.75
N LEU A 251 -7.90 -11.73 -24.23
CA LEU A 251 -7.61 -10.33 -24.56
C LEU A 251 -6.15 -9.99 -24.28
N VAL A 252 -5.64 -10.33 -23.10
CA VAL A 252 -4.24 -10.05 -22.73
C VAL A 252 -3.27 -10.82 -23.62
N ARG A 253 -3.54 -12.09 -23.92
CA ARG A 253 -2.71 -12.89 -24.84
C ARG A 253 -2.67 -12.30 -26.24
N ASN A 254 -3.81 -11.86 -26.77
CA ASN A 254 -3.90 -11.22 -28.08
C ASN A 254 -3.11 -9.91 -28.10
N ALA A 255 -3.26 -9.05 -27.08
CA ALA A 255 -2.51 -7.81 -26.97
C ALA A 255 -0.99 -8.04 -26.97
N PHE A 256 -0.52 -9.08 -26.28
CA PHE A 256 0.91 -9.45 -26.29
C PHE A 256 1.37 -9.97 -27.65
N ARG A 257 0.63 -10.89 -28.27
CA ARG A 257 0.93 -11.37 -29.63
C ARG A 257 1.02 -10.21 -30.62
N ASP A 258 0.04 -9.33 -30.62
CA ASP A 258 -0.08 -8.23 -31.58
C ASP A 258 1.00 -7.16 -31.35
N SER A 259 1.55 -7.09 -30.13
CA SER A 259 2.70 -6.25 -29.76
C SER A 259 4.06 -6.92 -29.98
N GLY A 260 4.10 -8.15 -30.51
CA GLY A 260 5.34 -8.91 -30.70
C GLY A 260 5.98 -9.39 -29.40
N ILE A 261 5.20 -9.48 -28.31
CA ILE A 261 5.62 -9.99 -27.00
C ILE A 261 5.34 -11.50 -26.96
N LYS A 262 6.36 -12.29 -26.65
CA LYS A 262 6.26 -13.74 -26.55
C LYS A 262 5.93 -14.16 -25.13
N ILE A 263 4.93 -15.01 -24.95
CA ILE A 263 4.67 -15.70 -23.67
C ILE A 263 5.61 -16.91 -23.59
N THR A 264 6.42 -16.99 -22.53
CA THR A 264 7.41 -18.05 -22.32
C THR A 264 6.95 -19.13 -21.34
N ASP A 265 6.04 -18.78 -20.43
CA ASP A 265 5.40 -19.68 -19.49
C ASP A 265 4.07 -19.05 -19.06
N ASP A 266 3.07 -19.85 -18.75
CA ASP A 266 1.80 -19.36 -18.24
C ASP A 266 1.08 -20.41 -17.39
N GLY A 267 0.20 -19.94 -16.51
CA GLY A 267 -0.53 -20.85 -15.65
C GLY A 267 -1.53 -20.16 -14.75
N ARG A 268 -2.04 -20.93 -13.79
CA ARG A 268 -2.98 -20.46 -12.79
C ARG A 268 -2.45 -20.75 -11.39
N LEU A 269 -2.55 -19.76 -10.50
CA LEU A 269 -2.25 -19.94 -9.08
C LEU A 269 -3.53 -19.71 -8.29
N ASP A 270 -3.95 -20.71 -7.52
CA ASP A 270 -5.15 -20.67 -6.70
C ASP A 270 -4.94 -19.95 -5.37
N ASN A 271 -6.05 -19.58 -4.72
CA ASN A 271 -6.03 -18.89 -3.45
C ASN A 271 -5.25 -19.65 -2.35
N LYS A 272 -5.35 -20.99 -2.33
CA LYS A 272 -4.67 -21.85 -1.35
C LYS A 272 -3.16 -21.75 -1.49
N THR A 273 -2.64 -21.78 -2.72
CA THR A 273 -1.21 -21.64 -3.00
C THR A 273 -0.72 -20.24 -2.64
N ILE A 274 -1.47 -19.21 -3.03
CA ILE A 274 -1.14 -17.81 -2.74
C ILE A 274 -1.04 -17.58 -1.24
N GLU A 275 -2.03 -18.07 -0.48
CA GLU A 275 -2.07 -17.98 0.97
C GLU A 275 -0.93 -18.74 1.63
N LYS A 276 -0.75 -20.04 1.31
CA LYS A 276 0.25 -20.89 1.95
C LYS A 276 1.68 -20.37 1.75
N LYS A 277 1.97 -19.80 0.58
CA LYS A 277 3.31 -19.29 0.23
C LYS A 277 3.49 -17.80 0.50
N LEU A 278 2.47 -17.12 1.05
CA LEU A 278 2.49 -15.68 1.32
C LEU A 278 2.84 -14.84 0.08
N LEU A 279 2.36 -15.25 -1.10
CA LEU A 279 2.81 -14.67 -2.37
C LEU A 279 2.39 -13.21 -2.50
N ILE A 280 1.14 -12.90 -2.13
CA ILE A 280 0.63 -11.54 -2.22
C ILE A 280 1.23 -10.64 -1.13
N ASP A 281 1.55 -11.21 0.03
CA ASP A 281 2.18 -10.53 1.15
C ASP A 281 3.60 -10.08 0.80
N ASN A 282 4.37 -10.98 0.18
CA ASN A 282 5.69 -10.64 -0.33
C ASN A 282 5.65 -9.65 -1.49
N HIS A 283 4.64 -9.74 -2.36
CA HIS A 283 4.48 -8.83 -3.50
C HIS A 283 4.20 -7.38 -3.06
N TYR A 284 3.34 -7.18 -2.05
CA TYR A 284 3.02 -5.84 -1.55
C TYR A 284 3.95 -5.32 -0.43
N TYR A 285 5.01 -6.06 -0.10
CA TYR A 285 5.94 -5.68 0.97
C TYR A 285 6.50 -4.25 0.83
N ALA A 286 6.87 -3.83 -0.38
CA ALA A 286 7.41 -2.49 -0.62
C ALA A 286 6.38 -1.38 -0.35
N ILE A 287 5.11 -1.58 -0.73
CA ILE A 287 4.02 -0.63 -0.48
C ILE A 287 3.75 -0.54 1.01
N ALA A 288 3.71 -1.68 1.70
CA ALA A 288 3.64 -1.72 3.15
C ALA A 288 4.80 -0.89 3.72
N ASN A 289 6.07 -1.26 3.47
CA ASN A 289 7.25 -0.54 3.98
C ASN A 289 7.25 0.99 3.73
N LYS A 290 6.81 1.48 2.57
CA LYS A 290 6.75 2.93 2.27
C LYS A 290 5.60 3.64 2.98
N ALA A 291 4.39 3.05 2.96
CA ALA A 291 3.26 3.54 3.74
C ALA A 291 3.54 3.41 5.24
N SER A 292 4.44 2.48 5.60
CA SER A 292 4.49 1.85 6.90
C SER A 292 5.82 1.70 7.60
N LEU A 293 6.94 2.25 7.23
CA LEU A 293 8.15 2.07 8.06
C LEU A 293 9.08 3.24 7.78
N SER A 294 9.18 3.59 6.50
CA SER A 294 9.97 4.71 6.01
C SER A 294 9.36 6.05 6.44
N LYS A 295 10.18 6.97 6.97
CA LYS A 295 9.78 8.36 7.22
C LYS A 295 9.98 9.18 5.94
N PRO A 296 9.22 10.27 5.72
CA PRO A 296 9.39 11.13 4.54
C PRO A 296 10.82 11.63 4.33
N LYS A 297 11.55 11.93 5.42
CA LYS A 297 12.96 12.35 5.37
C LYS A 297 13.91 11.26 4.84
N ASP A 298 13.51 10.00 4.95
CA ASP A 298 14.28 8.84 4.50
C ASP A 298 13.88 8.42 3.08
N LEU A 299 12.88 9.09 2.49
CA LEU A 299 12.40 8.91 1.14
C LEU A 299 12.91 10.05 0.26
N ASN A 300 13.20 9.74 -1.01
CA ASN A 300 13.66 10.74 -1.95
C ASN A 300 13.00 10.57 -3.32
N PRO A 301 11.85 11.24 -3.55
CA PRO A 301 11.16 11.24 -4.83
C PRO A 301 12.08 11.72 -5.97
N PRO A 302 11.89 11.26 -7.23
CA PRO A 302 12.64 11.77 -8.37
C PRO A 302 12.53 13.29 -8.55
N ALA A 303 13.58 13.97 -9.04
CA ALA A 303 13.61 15.45 -9.16
C ALA A 303 12.46 16.02 -9.99
N ALA A 304 12.15 15.41 -11.15
CA ALA A 304 10.99 15.80 -11.97
C ALA A 304 9.67 15.68 -11.18
N LYS A 305 9.55 14.66 -10.33
CA LYS A 305 8.39 14.45 -9.46
C LYS A 305 8.34 15.42 -8.28
N GLN A 306 9.48 15.86 -7.77
CA GLN A 306 9.54 16.96 -6.81
C GLN A 306 9.12 18.30 -7.43
N GLN A 307 9.43 18.53 -8.72
CA GLN A 307 8.93 19.71 -9.46
C GLN A 307 7.42 19.64 -9.68
N GLU A 308 6.88 18.47 -10.04
CA GLU A 308 5.43 18.24 -10.12
C GLU A 308 4.74 18.49 -8.77
N PHE A 309 5.32 18.01 -7.67
CA PHE A 309 4.87 18.29 -6.30
C PHE A 309 4.84 19.79 -5.99
N ALA A 310 5.94 20.49 -6.28
CA ALA A 310 6.03 21.93 -6.06
C ALA A 310 4.97 22.70 -6.86
N LYS A 311 4.77 22.34 -8.13
CA LYS A 311 3.75 22.94 -8.99
C LYS A 311 2.34 22.67 -8.48
N MET A 312 2.07 21.45 -8.01
CA MET A 312 0.72 21.04 -7.59
C MET A 312 0.31 21.65 -6.23
N PHE A 313 1.26 21.74 -5.29
CA PHE A 313 0.98 22.09 -3.91
C PHE A 313 1.53 23.45 -3.49
N GLY A 314 2.29 24.13 -4.35
CA GLY A 314 2.86 25.45 -4.08
C GLY A 314 4.00 25.42 -3.05
N ILE A 315 4.57 24.25 -2.75
CA ILE A 315 5.64 24.05 -1.77
C ILE A 315 6.63 23.01 -2.29
N THR A 316 7.93 23.29 -2.19
CA THR A 316 8.95 22.32 -2.61
C THR A 316 8.98 21.10 -1.69
N TRP A 317 9.47 19.96 -2.17
CA TRP A 317 9.63 18.77 -1.32
C TRP A 317 10.56 19.04 -0.11
N ALA A 318 11.65 19.79 -0.33
CA ALA A 318 12.58 20.17 0.73
C ALA A 318 11.90 21.09 1.78
N ASP A 319 11.13 22.08 1.34
CA ASP A 319 10.40 22.97 2.26
C ASP A 319 9.29 22.21 3.00
N ALA A 320 8.61 21.28 2.33
CA ALA A 320 7.58 20.45 2.97
C ALA A 320 8.17 19.56 4.08
N LEU A 321 9.38 19.04 3.88
CA LEU A 321 10.15 18.34 4.91
C LEU A 321 10.58 19.28 6.03
N ALA A 322 11.16 20.44 5.69
CA ALA A 322 11.65 21.42 6.67
C ALA A 322 10.53 22.00 7.54
N GLN A 323 9.36 22.23 6.96
CA GLN A 323 8.16 22.69 7.65
C GLN A 323 7.43 21.56 8.39
N GLY A 324 7.84 20.31 8.20
CA GLY A 324 7.19 19.16 8.81
C GLY A 324 5.72 19.03 8.41
N VAL A 325 5.38 19.30 7.15
CA VAL A 325 4.00 19.22 6.63
C VAL A 325 3.78 17.99 5.75
N VAL A 326 4.84 17.23 5.46
CA VAL A 326 4.76 15.95 4.76
C VAL A 326 4.95 14.78 5.71
N TYR A 327 4.12 13.76 5.50
CA TYR A 327 4.05 12.59 6.36
C TYR A 327 3.88 11.35 5.47
N ASN A 328 4.38 10.19 5.91
CA ASN A 328 3.84 8.95 5.36
C ASN A 328 2.35 8.87 5.77
N ALA A 329 1.56 8.00 5.14
CA ALA A 329 0.13 7.85 5.44
C ALA A 329 -0.12 7.70 6.95
N VAL A 330 0.90 7.24 7.67
CA VAL A 330 0.81 6.93 9.07
C VAL A 330 1.01 8.14 9.96
N ASP A 331 2.17 8.75 9.89
CA ASP A 331 2.42 9.96 10.65
C ASP A 331 1.38 11.05 10.28
N GLY A 332 0.84 11.00 9.05
CA GLY A 332 -0.26 11.85 8.58
C GLY A 332 -1.57 11.65 9.35
N CYS A 333 -2.07 10.42 9.51
CA CYS A 333 -3.28 10.26 10.35
C CYS A 333 -3.01 10.63 11.82
N THR A 334 -1.82 10.34 12.37
CA THR A 334 -1.47 10.78 13.73
C THR A 334 -1.54 12.31 13.85
N LYS A 335 -0.94 13.03 12.89
CA LYS A 335 -0.93 14.49 12.88
C LYS A 335 -2.33 15.11 12.78
N LEU A 336 -3.19 14.49 11.99
CA LEU A 336 -4.54 14.97 11.73
C LEU A 336 -5.57 14.53 12.78
N GLY A 337 -5.18 13.68 13.74
CA GLY A 337 -6.12 13.09 14.69
C GLY A 337 -7.16 12.19 14.02
N ILE A 338 -6.82 11.62 12.87
CA ILE A 338 -7.66 10.71 12.10
C ILE A 338 -7.02 9.33 12.02
N ASP A 339 -7.69 8.44 11.33
CA ASP A 339 -7.44 7.02 11.32
C ASP A 339 -7.60 6.48 9.88
N GLY A 340 -7.20 5.23 9.61
CA GLY A 340 -6.95 4.72 8.23
C GLY A 340 -8.06 4.91 7.17
N GLY A 341 -9.26 4.42 7.39
CA GLY A 341 -10.49 4.76 6.65
C GLY A 341 -10.90 6.24 6.56
N GLU A 342 -10.63 7.12 7.55
CA GLU A 342 -10.93 8.57 7.36
C GLU A 342 -9.86 9.20 6.47
N MET A 343 -8.62 8.73 6.60
CA MET A 343 -7.57 9.00 5.64
C MET A 343 -7.94 8.46 4.25
N ASP A 344 -8.50 7.26 4.13
CA ASP A 344 -8.94 6.68 2.85
C ASP A 344 -10.04 7.53 2.19
N LYS A 345 -11.08 7.92 2.95
CA LYS A 345 -12.11 8.85 2.47
C LYS A 345 -11.53 10.18 1.99
N ARG A 346 -10.63 10.78 2.78
CA ARG A 346 -10.00 12.07 2.43
C ARG A 346 -9.00 11.93 1.29
N TRP A 347 -8.34 10.78 1.18
CA TRP A 347 -7.46 10.45 0.08
C TRP A 347 -8.24 10.26 -1.21
N ALA A 348 -9.41 9.60 -1.15
CA ALA A 348 -10.35 9.53 -2.26
C ALA A 348 -10.84 10.93 -2.65
N ALA A 349 -11.22 11.78 -1.69
CA ALA A 349 -11.58 13.18 -1.99
C ALA A 349 -10.42 13.98 -2.59
N ALA A 350 -9.19 13.80 -2.11
CA ALA A 350 -8.00 14.41 -2.68
C ALA A 350 -7.72 13.88 -4.10
N LYS A 351 -8.00 12.60 -4.36
CA LYS A 351 -7.94 12.01 -5.69
C LYS A 351 -8.92 12.68 -6.64
N ASP A 352 -10.18 12.79 -6.23
CA ASP A 352 -11.24 13.38 -7.04
C ASP A 352 -10.98 14.87 -7.31
N ALA A 353 -10.34 15.56 -6.36
CA ALA A 353 -9.91 16.95 -6.50
C ALA A 353 -8.60 17.12 -7.31
N GLY A 354 -8.01 16.05 -7.85
CA GLY A 354 -6.74 16.10 -8.59
C GLY A 354 -5.55 16.55 -7.74
N LYS A 355 -5.60 16.31 -6.43
CA LYS A 355 -4.59 16.70 -5.43
C LYS A 355 -3.67 15.54 -5.03
N LEU A 356 -3.25 14.75 -6.01
CA LEU A 356 -2.30 13.64 -5.86
C LEU A 356 -1.16 13.76 -6.86
N VAL A 357 0.08 13.62 -6.38
CA VAL A 357 1.26 13.41 -7.21
C VAL A 357 1.74 11.98 -7.04
N LYS A 358 1.95 11.29 -8.16
CA LYS A 358 2.61 9.98 -8.20
C LYS A 358 4.11 10.16 -8.34
N PHE A 359 4.87 9.62 -7.40
CA PHE A 359 6.33 9.67 -7.39
C PHE A 359 6.97 8.46 -8.07
N GLY A 360 6.30 7.29 -8.06
CA GLY A 360 6.79 6.03 -8.63
C GLY A 360 5.83 4.87 -8.35
N GLY A 361 6.26 3.64 -8.64
CA GLY A 361 5.52 2.40 -8.33
C GLY A 361 5.05 2.32 -6.87
N GLY A 362 3.74 2.47 -6.64
CA GLY A 362 3.17 2.41 -5.28
C GLY A 362 3.49 3.60 -4.36
N PHE A 363 4.19 4.64 -4.85
CA PHE A 363 4.61 5.80 -4.07
C PHE A 363 3.90 7.08 -4.55
N TYR A 364 3.08 7.66 -3.68
CA TYR A 364 2.22 8.81 -3.97
C TYR A 364 2.24 9.80 -2.80
N ALA A 365 2.01 11.08 -3.10
CA ALA A 365 1.73 12.12 -2.11
C ALA A 365 0.41 12.83 -2.46
N GLY A 366 -0.44 13.02 -1.46
CA GLY A 366 -1.73 13.70 -1.61
C GLY A 366 -1.90 14.82 -0.60
N LEU A 367 -2.53 15.92 -1.02
CA LEU A 367 -2.93 16.97 -0.09
C LEU A 367 -4.23 16.56 0.58
N VAL A 368 -4.11 16.15 1.84
CA VAL A 368 -5.23 15.69 2.66
C VAL A 368 -5.71 16.85 3.52
N THR A 369 -6.95 17.30 3.30
CA THR A 369 -7.55 18.36 4.12
C THR A 369 -7.73 17.88 5.55
N PRO A 370 -7.37 18.67 6.58
CA PRO A 370 -7.65 18.34 7.97
C PRO A 370 -9.16 18.22 8.25
N PRO A 371 -9.57 17.52 9.31
CA PRO A 371 -10.95 17.60 9.80
C PRO A 371 -11.34 19.05 10.07
N ALA A 372 -12.61 19.40 9.82
CA ALA A 372 -13.12 20.69 10.27
C ALA A 372 -12.92 20.76 11.79
N ALA A 373 -12.31 21.84 12.28
CA ALA A 373 -12.12 22.02 13.71
C ALA A 373 -13.51 21.97 14.38
N SER A 374 -13.70 21.04 15.31
CA SER A 374 -14.82 21.16 16.25
C SER A 374 -14.62 22.49 16.98
N ALA A 375 -15.63 23.36 16.91
CA ALA A 375 -15.60 24.63 17.63
C ALA A 375 -15.22 24.35 19.10
N PRO A 376 -14.31 25.14 19.70
CA PRO A 376 -14.03 24.99 21.11
C PRO A 376 -15.35 25.15 21.86
N ALA A 377 -15.69 24.17 22.69
CA ALA A 377 -16.81 24.30 23.61
C ALA A 377 -16.57 25.59 24.41
N SER A 378 -17.42 26.59 24.21
CA SER A 378 -17.27 27.89 24.86
C SER A 378 -17.19 27.65 26.37
N SER A 379 -16.15 28.19 27.00
CA SER A 379 -15.88 28.14 28.44
C SER A 379 -16.91 28.92 29.29
N ALA A 380 -18.13 29.10 28.80
CA ALA A 380 -19.20 29.84 29.48
C ALA A 380 -20.07 28.97 30.40
N THR A 381 -19.94 27.63 30.38
CA THR A 381 -20.75 26.73 31.22
C THR A 381 -20.04 26.18 32.45
N PHE A 382 -18.72 26.40 32.60
CA PHE A 382 -17.98 25.92 33.78
C PHE A 382 -18.08 26.86 35.01
N PHE A 383 -18.50 28.11 34.84
CA PHE A 383 -18.61 29.06 35.96
C PHE A 383 -19.97 29.04 36.67
N HIS A 384 -21.00 28.42 36.09
CA HIS A 384 -22.33 28.34 36.71
C HIS A 384 -22.60 27.04 37.48
N GLN A 385 -21.83 25.97 37.21
CA GLN A 385 -21.94 24.71 37.95
C GLN A 385 -21.04 24.61 39.18
N LEU A 386 -20.01 25.46 39.32
CA LEU A 386 -19.14 25.46 40.49
C LEU A 386 -19.72 26.25 41.69
N LEU A 387 -20.63 27.20 41.46
CA LEU A 387 -21.22 28.03 42.52
C LEU A 387 -22.41 27.36 43.24
N GLN A 388 -23.11 26.42 42.60
CA GLN A 388 -24.22 25.67 43.21
C GLN A 388 -23.75 24.48 44.07
N LEU A 389 -22.49 24.06 43.98
CA LEU A 389 -21.91 22.99 44.79
C LEU A 389 -21.27 23.48 46.10
N MET A 390 -21.11 24.79 46.30
CA MET A 390 -20.53 25.36 47.54
C MET A 390 -21.57 25.93 48.53
N THR A 391 -22.86 25.99 48.18
CA THR A 391 -23.92 26.49 49.09
C THR A 391 -24.87 25.39 49.60
N GLY A 392 -24.63 24.12 49.28
CA GLY A 392 -25.51 22.99 49.63
C GLY A 392 -25.10 22.15 50.84
N LEU A 393 -24.08 22.56 51.60
CA LEU A 393 -23.54 21.83 52.76
C LEU A 393 -23.52 22.71 54.01
N CYS A 394 -24.69 23.06 54.52
CA CYS A 394 -24.93 23.32 55.94
C CYS A 394 -26.42 23.53 56.16
N GLU A 395 -27.14 22.47 56.54
CA GLU A 395 -28.32 22.56 57.41
C GLU A 395 -28.83 21.15 57.75
N CYS A 396 -28.33 20.62 58.87
CA CYS A 396 -28.96 19.56 59.66
C CYS A 396 -28.31 19.57 61.05
N GLY A 397 -29.03 20.09 62.04
CA GLY A 397 -28.59 20.09 63.45
C GLY A 397 -29.29 21.19 64.25
N GLY A 398 -30.51 20.89 64.72
CA GLY A 398 -31.38 21.86 65.38
C GLY A 398 -30.93 22.30 66.76
N TRP A 399 -31.49 23.42 67.23
CA TRP A 399 -31.62 23.74 68.66
C TRP A 399 -32.88 24.58 68.89
N VAL A 400 -33.48 24.34 70.05
CA VAL A 400 -34.78 24.78 70.55
C VAL A 400 -34.78 26.27 70.92
N ALA A 401 -35.97 26.89 70.87
CA ALA A 401 -36.31 28.29 71.18
C ALA A 401 -35.80 28.82 72.54
N PRO A 402 -35.77 30.16 72.75
CA PRO A 402 -36.99 30.79 73.27
C PRO A 402 -37.34 32.18 72.69
N ASN A 403 -38.65 32.39 72.59
CA ASN A 403 -39.49 33.55 72.89
C ASN A 403 -38.88 34.94 73.24
N THR A 404 -39.74 35.97 73.07
CA THR A 404 -39.57 37.45 73.21
C THR A 404 -39.21 38.14 71.89
N GLY A 405 -39.93 39.12 71.37
CA GLY A 405 -41.09 39.87 71.84
C GLY A 405 -41.08 41.24 71.16
N ARG A 406 -42.26 41.65 70.65
CA ARG A 406 -42.63 42.93 70.01
C ARG A 406 -42.40 43.06 68.51
#